data_AF-A0A183HQC2-F1
#
_entry.id   AF-A0A183HQC2-F1
#
_cell.length_a   1.000
_cell.length_b   1.000
_cell.length_c   1.000
_cell.angle_alpha   90.00
_cell.angle_beta   90.00
_cell.angle_gamma   90.00
#
_symmetry.space_group_name_H-M   'P 1'
#
loop_
_entity.id
_entity.type
_entity.pdbx_description
1 polymer ?
#
loop_
_entity_poly.entity_id
_entity_poly.type
_entity_poly.pdbx_seq_one_letter_code
_entity_poly.pdbx_strand_id
1 'polypeptide(L)'
;MIEGTPGAPYGGLLACFNVVESNMISRRAEVTRFLEKGESIMSISFPALGTPDFTSPPYEPRPDDVNGFGCSLFFPDEVIYGGHPRFRNLVRNIRQRRGEKVAINVPIYKDINTPSPYQVIFRQFYVRIIILRYNSDFEKYMKCISYFL
;
A
#
# COMPACT_ATOMS: atom_id res chain seq x y z
N MET A 1 0.11 -8.97 -4.26
CA MET A 1 -0.95 -8.33 -5.07
C MET A 1 -1.01 -9.02 -6.42
N ILE A 2 -2.19 -9.12 -7.01
CA ILE A 2 -2.39 -9.69 -8.34
C ILE A 2 -3.10 -8.63 -9.19
N GLU A 3 -2.61 -8.44 -10.40
CA GLU A 3 -3.25 -7.61 -11.42
C GLU A 3 -3.67 -8.53 -12.57
N GLY A 4 -4.89 -8.37 -13.06
CA GLY A 4 -5.41 -9.15 -14.17
C GLY A 4 -6.23 -8.27 -15.09
N THR A 5 -6.01 -8.40 -16.39
CA THR A 5 -6.67 -7.64 -17.46
C THR A 5 -7.31 -8.61 -18.46
N PRO A 6 -8.28 -8.17 -19.28
CA PRO A 6 -8.72 -8.99 -20.40
C PRO A 6 -7.56 -9.21 -21.39
N GLY A 7 -7.50 -10.39 -22.02
CA GLY A 7 -6.43 -10.72 -22.98
C GLY A 7 -6.46 -9.89 -24.28
N ALA A 8 -7.57 -9.23 -24.56
CA ALA A 8 -7.74 -8.27 -25.64
C ALA A 8 -8.63 -7.12 -25.15
N PRO A 9 -8.50 -5.91 -25.73
CA PRO A 9 -9.40 -4.81 -25.41
C PRO A 9 -10.84 -5.16 -25.77
N TYR A 10 -11.79 -4.61 -25.01
CA TYR A 10 -13.21 -4.70 -25.36
C TYR A 10 -13.49 -3.94 -26.67
N GLY A 11 -14.49 -4.38 -27.44
CA GLY A 11 -14.93 -3.67 -28.63
C GLY A 11 -15.60 -2.32 -28.29
N GLY A 12 -15.72 -1.45 -29.30
CA GLY A 12 -16.30 -0.11 -29.13
C GLY A 12 -17.83 -0.03 -29.12
N LEU A 13 -18.53 -1.18 -29.19
CA LEU A 13 -19.99 -1.22 -29.20
C LEU A 13 -20.53 -1.31 -27.78
N LEU A 14 -21.70 -0.72 -27.52
CA LEU A 14 -22.39 -0.81 -26.22
C LEU A 14 -22.63 -2.27 -25.78
N ALA A 15 -22.83 -3.18 -26.74
CA ALA A 15 -23.00 -4.61 -26.46
C ALA A 15 -21.80 -5.24 -25.73
N CYS A 16 -20.59 -4.67 -25.88
CA CYS A 16 -19.39 -5.16 -25.22
C CYS A 16 -19.39 -4.92 -23.70
N PHE A 17 -20.27 -4.06 -23.16
CA PHE A 17 -20.40 -3.92 -21.71
C PHE A 17 -20.96 -5.19 -21.04
N ASN A 18 -21.75 -5.99 -21.78
CA ASN A 18 -22.35 -7.22 -21.27
C ASN A 18 -21.31 -8.33 -20.99
N VAL A 19 -20.06 -8.19 -21.45
CA VAL A 19 -19.02 -9.21 -21.25
C VAL A 19 -18.00 -8.85 -20.17
N VAL A 20 -18.03 -7.62 -19.65
CA VAL A 20 -17.01 -7.13 -18.69
C VAL A 20 -17.07 -7.90 -17.39
N GLU A 21 -18.26 -8.07 -16.81
CA GLU A 21 -18.44 -8.80 -15.56
C GLU A 21 -18.06 -10.26 -15.71
N SER A 22 -18.51 -10.93 -16.77
CA SER A 22 -18.14 -12.31 -17.08
C SER A 22 -16.61 -12.47 -17.15
N ASN A 23 -15.91 -11.54 -17.82
CA ASN A 23 -14.45 -11.53 -17.85
C ASN A 23 -13.80 -11.32 -16.47
N MET A 24 -14.36 -10.45 -15.62
CA MET A 24 -13.89 -10.23 -14.24
C MET A 24 -14.06 -11.51 -13.39
N ILE A 25 -15.20 -12.19 -13.55
CA ILE A 25 -15.50 -13.46 -12.87
C ILE A 25 -14.51 -14.54 -13.29
N SER A 26 -14.23 -14.67 -14.59
CA SER A 26 -13.25 -15.65 -15.08
C SER A 26 -11.86 -15.42 -14.50
N ARG A 27 -11.38 -14.17 -14.44
CA ARG A 27 -10.09 -13.83 -13.81
C ARG A 27 -10.05 -14.21 -12.34
N ARG A 28 -11.12 -13.92 -11.59
CA ARG A 28 -11.22 -14.31 -10.18
C ARG A 28 -11.22 -15.83 -10.02
N ALA A 29 -11.99 -16.54 -10.85
CA ALA A 29 -12.07 -18.00 -10.84
C ALA A 29 -10.72 -18.65 -11.15
N GLU A 30 -9.95 -18.07 -12.07
CA GLU A 30 -8.60 -18.53 -12.40
C GLU A 30 -7.66 -18.41 -11.19
N VAL A 31 -7.60 -17.24 -10.55
CA VAL A 31 -6.77 -17.05 -9.36
C VAL A 31 -7.20 -17.95 -8.22
N THR A 32 -8.51 -18.10 -7.98
CA THR A 32 -9.05 -18.94 -6.91
C THR A 32 -8.59 -20.40 -7.00
N ARG A 33 -8.30 -20.91 -8.21
CA ARG A 33 -7.79 -22.29 -8.39
C ARG A 33 -6.38 -22.50 -7.82
N PHE A 34 -5.62 -21.43 -7.63
CA PHE A 34 -4.26 -21.47 -7.08
C PHE A 34 -4.19 -21.11 -5.60
N LEU A 35 -5.30 -20.69 -4.99
CA LEU A 35 -5.33 -20.31 -3.58
C LEU A 35 -5.32 -21.55 -2.67
N GLU A 36 -4.58 -21.45 -1.57
CA GLU A 36 -4.55 -22.48 -0.54
C GLU A 36 -5.75 -22.39 0.40
N LYS A 37 -5.91 -23.41 1.26
CA LYS A 37 -6.97 -23.43 2.27
C LYS A 37 -6.79 -22.24 3.23
N GLY A 38 -7.80 -21.39 3.32
CA GLY A 38 -7.80 -20.21 4.19
C GLY A 38 -7.35 -18.93 3.49
N GLU A 39 -6.97 -19.00 2.22
CA GLU A 39 -6.70 -17.82 1.40
C GLU A 39 -7.94 -17.36 0.64
N SER A 40 -8.03 -16.07 0.37
CA SER A 40 -9.13 -15.49 -0.41
C SER A 40 -8.65 -14.27 -1.19
N ILE A 41 -9.01 -14.22 -2.47
CA ILE A 41 -8.74 -13.03 -3.30
C ILE A 41 -9.78 -11.95 -3.04
N MET A 42 -9.30 -10.73 -2.79
CA MET A 42 -10.15 -9.56 -2.51
C MET A 42 -9.71 -8.36 -3.36
N SER A 43 -10.66 -7.51 -3.71
CA SER A 43 -10.43 -6.25 -4.42
C SER A 43 -10.58 -5.09 -3.44
N ILE A 44 -9.57 -4.87 -2.59
CA ILE A 44 -9.65 -3.97 -1.44
C ILE A 44 -8.41 -3.08 -1.30
N SER A 45 -8.59 -1.96 -0.61
CA SER A 45 -7.50 -1.33 0.15
C SER A 45 -7.41 -2.03 1.50
N PHE A 46 -6.24 -2.60 1.83
CA PHE A 46 -6.09 -3.41 3.04
C PHE A 46 -6.12 -2.52 4.31
N PRO A 47 -7.14 -2.62 5.18
CA PRO A 47 -7.34 -1.64 6.26
C PRO A 47 -6.30 -1.71 7.38
N ALA A 48 -5.76 -2.91 7.66
CA ALA A 48 -4.80 -3.16 8.73
C ALA A 48 -3.34 -3.07 8.24
N LEU A 49 -3.08 -2.33 7.16
CA LEU A 49 -1.75 -2.22 6.58
C LEU A 49 -0.76 -1.61 7.57
N GLY A 50 0.28 -2.35 7.94
CA GLY A 50 1.31 -1.88 8.85
C GLY A 50 0.92 -1.89 10.33
N THR A 51 -0.20 -2.52 10.71
CA THR A 51 -0.47 -2.87 12.11
C THR A 51 0.35 -4.10 12.51
N PRO A 52 0.59 -4.37 13.80
CA PRO A 52 1.20 -5.63 14.22
C PRO A 52 0.48 -6.86 13.62
N ASP A 53 1.24 -7.90 13.28
CA ASP A 53 0.75 -9.20 12.79
C ASP A 53 -0.10 -9.17 11.49
N PHE A 54 0.01 -8.11 10.69
CA PHE A 54 -0.78 -8.00 9.46
C PHE A 54 -0.33 -8.89 8.29
N THR A 55 0.80 -9.61 8.44
CA THR A 55 1.39 -10.46 7.40
C THR A 55 1.29 -11.94 7.76
N SER A 56 1.27 -12.79 6.73
CA SER A 56 1.39 -14.24 6.88
C SER A 56 2.50 -14.76 5.95
N PRO A 57 3.58 -15.38 6.49
CA PRO A 57 3.93 -15.47 7.90
C PRO A 57 4.18 -14.08 8.54
N PRO A 58 4.22 -13.98 9.89
CA PRO A 58 4.46 -12.71 10.58
C PRO A 58 5.88 -12.21 10.32
N TYR A 59 6.00 -10.93 9.97
CA TYR A 59 7.26 -10.22 9.77
C TYR A 59 7.28 -8.90 10.53
N GLU A 60 8.43 -8.60 11.13
CA GLU A 60 8.65 -7.35 11.87
C GLU A 60 9.38 -6.31 11.01
N PRO A 61 8.96 -5.03 11.05
CA PRO A 61 9.66 -3.95 10.36
C PRO A 61 11.05 -3.71 10.95
N ARG A 62 12.03 -3.46 10.08
CA ARG A 62 13.43 -3.18 10.44
C ARG A 62 13.86 -1.78 9.98
N PRO A 63 13.51 -0.72 10.73
CA PRO A 63 13.82 0.65 10.33
C PRO A 63 15.32 0.98 10.35
N ASP A 64 16.09 0.31 11.21
CA ASP A 64 17.52 0.57 11.41
C ASP A 64 18.41 -0.26 10.48
N ASP A 65 17.82 -1.13 9.65
CA ASP A 65 18.56 -1.92 8.68
C ASP A 65 19.07 -1.02 7.54
N VAL A 66 20.36 -0.72 7.55
CA VAL A 66 21.04 0.09 6.53
C VAL A 66 20.88 -0.52 5.13
N ASN A 67 20.82 -1.86 5.05
CA ASN A 67 20.67 -2.60 3.81
C ASN A 67 19.20 -2.80 3.41
N GLY A 68 18.26 -2.41 4.28
CA GLY A 68 16.83 -2.44 4.03
C GLY A 68 16.43 -1.67 2.77
N PHE A 69 15.34 -2.08 2.14
CA PHE A 69 14.81 -1.41 0.97
C PHE A 69 14.03 -0.18 1.39
N GLY A 70 12.98 -0.37 2.20
CA GLY A 70 12.09 0.70 2.66
C GLY A 70 12.47 1.33 3.99
N CYS A 71 13.09 0.57 4.91
CA CYS A 71 13.41 1.01 6.28
C CYS A 71 12.19 1.64 6.99
N SER A 72 10.99 1.10 6.71
CA SER A 72 9.73 1.61 7.24
C SER A 72 9.61 1.30 8.74
N LEU A 73 8.85 2.13 9.45
CA LEU A 73 8.48 1.88 10.85
C LEU A 73 7.34 0.86 10.98
N PHE A 74 6.52 0.72 9.94
CA PHE A 74 5.26 -0.05 9.99
C PHE A 74 5.23 -1.19 8.98
N PHE A 75 6.05 -1.12 7.93
CA PHE A 75 5.91 -2.00 6.77
C PHE A 75 7.19 -2.84 6.56
N PRO A 76 7.16 -4.15 6.84
CA PRO A 76 8.31 -5.02 6.64
C PRO A 76 8.68 -5.14 5.16
N ASP A 77 9.98 -5.24 4.88
CA ASP A 77 10.51 -5.31 3.52
C ASP A 77 10.08 -6.60 2.80
N GLU A 78 9.71 -7.65 3.54
CA GLU A 78 9.21 -8.93 3.04
C GLU A 78 7.87 -8.81 2.31
N VAL A 79 7.09 -7.76 2.60
CA VAL A 79 5.81 -7.50 1.90
C VAL A 79 6.05 -6.89 0.51
N ILE A 80 7.23 -6.33 0.26
CA ILE A 80 7.62 -5.87 -1.07
C ILE A 80 7.83 -7.08 -1.96
N TYR A 81 7.05 -7.18 -3.04
CA TYR A 81 7.08 -8.32 -3.94
C TYR A 81 8.51 -8.65 -4.40
N GLY A 82 9.00 -9.81 -3.96
CA GLY A 82 10.36 -10.28 -4.19
C GLY A 82 10.56 -11.04 -5.50
N GLY A 83 9.48 -11.38 -6.21
CA GLY A 83 9.56 -12.13 -7.47
C GLY A 83 10.16 -11.34 -8.64
N HIS A 84 10.33 -10.03 -8.49
CA HIS A 84 10.98 -9.20 -9.50
C HIS A 84 11.79 -8.05 -8.85
N PRO A 85 13.09 -7.87 -9.19
CA PRO A 85 13.98 -6.91 -8.51
C PRO A 85 13.54 -5.45 -8.65
N ARG A 86 12.74 -5.13 -9.68
CA ARG A 86 12.16 -3.79 -9.92
C ARG A 86 11.54 -3.16 -8.67
N PHE A 87 10.74 -3.90 -7.90
CA PHE A 87 9.99 -3.31 -6.79
C PHE A 87 10.90 -2.90 -5.63
N ARG A 88 11.83 -3.79 -5.25
CA ARG A 88 12.84 -3.52 -4.22
C ARG A 88 13.78 -2.38 -4.61
N ASN A 89 14.22 -2.36 -5.87
CA ASN A 89 15.07 -1.30 -6.40
C ASN A 89 14.33 0.04 -6.45
N LEU A 90 13.06 0.06 -6.85
CA LEU A 90 12.25 1.27 -6.87
C LEU A 90 12.13 1.89 -5.49
N VAL A 91 11.78 1.09 -4.47
CA VAL A 91 11.65 1.57 -3.08
C VAL A 91 12.98 2.14 -2.57
N ARG A 92 14.09 1.42 -2.77
CA ARG A 92 15.42 1.87 -2.36
C ARG A 92 15.83 3.16 -3.08
N ASN A 93 15.64 3.23 -4.39
CA ASN A 93 16.07 4.38 -5.19
C ASN A 93 15.27 5.64 -4.84
N ILE A 94 13.96 5.53 -4.58
CA ILE A 94 13.14 6.66 -4.13
C ILE A 94 13.66 7.17 -2.78
N ARG A 95 13.88 6.27 -1.81
CA ARG A 95 14.42 6.63 -0.49
C ARG A 95 15.77 7.32 -0.60
N GLN A 96 16.71 6.73 -1.35
CA GLN A 96 18.05 7.27 -1.53
C GLN A 96 18.04 8.62 -2.24
N ARG A 97 17.27 8.76 -3.33
CA ARG A 97 17.14 10.03 -4.06
C ARG A 97 16.52 11.13 -3.20
N ARG A 98 15.55 10.80 -2.35
CA ARG A 98 14.88 11.76 -1.46
C ARG A 98 15.74 12.13 -0.25
N GLY A 99 16.68 11.26 0.16
CA GLY A 99 17.50 11.42 1.36
C GLY A 99 16.75 11.15 2.67
N GLU A 100 15.44 10.90 2.60
CA GLU A 100 14.57 10.62 3.73
C GLU A 100 13.39 9.73 3.29
N LYS A 101 12.67 9.17 4.28
CA LYS A 101 11.51 8.30 4.03
C LYS A 101 10.37 9.09 3.39
N VAL A 102 9.58 8.43 2.54
CA VAL A 102 8.32 8.99 2.04
C VAL A 102 7.37 9.13 3.23
N ALA A 103 6.77 10.31 3.39
CA ALA A 103 5.85 10.62 4.46
C ALA A 103 4.49 10.98 3.87
N ILE A 104 3.45 10.24 4.26
CA ILE A 104 2.07 10.47 3.85
C ILE A 104 1.25 10.69 5.11
N ASN A 105 0.74 11.90 5.30
CA ASN A 105 -0.08 12.27 6.44
C ASN A 105 -1.54 12.36 5.99
N VAL A 106 -2.35 11.38 6.39
CA VAL A 106 -3.78 11.35 6.10
C VAL A 106 -4.56 11.94 7.29
N PRO A 107 -5.56 12.80 7.07
CA PRO A 107 -6.42 13.28 8.14
C PRO A 107 -7.12 12.12 8.85
N ILE A 108 -7.01 12.10 10.18
CA ILE A 108 -7.62 11.07 11.01
C ILE A 108 -9.06 11.47 11.31
N TYR A 109 -9.98 10.53 11.14
CA TYR A 109 -11.37 10.71 11.57
C TYR A 109 -11.43 10.93 13.08
N LYS A 110 -12.02 12.05 13.52
CA LYS A 110 -12.12 12.42 14.92
C LYS A 110 -13.47 12.00 15.48
N ASP A 111 -13.48 10.86 16.16
CA ASP A 111 -14.60 10.41 16.99
C ASP A 111 -14.45 10.95 18.43
N ILE A 112 -15.47 10.74 19.27
CA ILE A 112 -15.53 11.14 20.69
C ILE A 112 -14.29 10.66 21.45
N ASN A 113 -13.79 9.47 21.13
CA ASN A 113 -12.66 8.83 21.81
C ASN A 113 -11.35 8.86 21.01
N THR A 114 -11.27 9.59 19.89
CA THR A 114 -10.02 9.72 19.13
C THR A 114 -9.05 10.63 19.89
N PRO A 115 -7.83 10.18 20.24
CA PRO A 115 -6.88 11.00 20.99
C PRO A 115 -6.42 12.23 20.20
N SER A 116 -6.17 13.34 20.91
CA SER A 116 -5.69 14.59 20.34
C SER A 116 -4.55 15.17 21.20
N PRO A 117 -3.29 15.19 20.72
CA PRO A 117 -2.85 14.74 19.40
C PRO A 117 -2.93 13.20 19.27
N TYR A 118 -3.24 12.73 18.07
CA TYR A 118 -3.19 11.30 17.79
C TYR A 118 -1.73 10.82 17.83
N GLN A 119 -1.49 9.74 18.57
CA GLN A 119 -0.18 9.14 18.72
C GLN A 119 -0.27 7.64 18.43
N VAL A 120 0.61 7.17 17.55
CA VAL A 120 0.81 5.72 17.33
C VAL A 120 1.93 5.30 18.27
N ILE A 121 1.63 4.48 19.27
CA ILE A 121 2.64 3.94 20.20
C ILE A 121 3.25 2.69 19.56
N PHE A 122 4.59 2.63 19.44
CA PHE A 122 5.30 1.43 19.04
C PHE A 122 6.29 1.00 20.12
N ARG A 123 6.36 -0.31 20.40
CA ARG A 123 7.37 -0.86 21.31
C ARG A 123 8.75 -0.54 20.73
N GLN A 124 9.59 0.10 21.54
CA GLN A 124 10.99 0.48 21.33
C GLN A 124 11.35 1.89 20.83
N PHE A 125 10.48 2.67 20.18
CA PHE A 125 10.83 4.08 19.85
C PHE A 125 9.62 5.02 19.94
N TYR A 126 9.75 6.04 20.79
CA TYR A 126 8.86 7.20 20.83
C TYR A 126 9.02 8.01 19.54
N VAL A 127 8.28 7.66 18.49
CA VAL A 127 8.15 8.53 17.32
C VAL A 127 6.98 9.45 17.56
N ARG A 128 7.27 10.71 17.95
CA ARG A 128 6.29 11.80 17.90
C ARG A 128 5.93 12.01 16.42
N ILE A 129 4.82 11.43 15.97
CA ILE A 129 4.19 11.86 14.72
C ILE A 129 3.63 13.25 15.00
N ILE A 130 4.41 14.28 14.63
CA ILE A 130 3.93 15.65 14.61
C ILE A 130 2.89 15.70 13.49
N ILE A 131 1.62 15.66 13.87
CA ILE A 131 0.53 16.05 12.98
C ILE A 131 0.80 17.52 12.66
N LEU A 132 1.36 17.77 11.48
CA LEU A 132 1.49 19.13 10.97
C LEU A 132 0.09 19.73 11.00
N ARG A 133 -0.02 20.87 11.71
CA ARG A 133 -1.24 21.68 11.72
C ARG A 133 -1.74 21.83 10.29
N TYR A 134 -3.05 21.71 10.14
CA TYR A 134 -3.80 22.05 8.93
C TYR A 134 -3.38 23.46 8.49
N ASN A 135 -2.39 23.54 7.59
CA ASN A 135 -1.95 24.77 6.94
C ASN A 135 -2.39 24.65 5.49
N SER A 136 -2.85 25.77 4.97
CA SER A 136 -3.45 26.03 3.65
C SER A 136 -2.59 25.68 2.42
N ASP A 137 -1.58 24.82 2.56
CA ASP A 137 -0.64 24.38 1.53
C ASP A 137 -1.04 23.04 0.87
N PHE A 138 -2.34 22.68 0.88
CA PHE A 138 -2.84 21.46 0.25
C PHE A 138 -2.50 21.39 -1.26
N GLU A 139 -2.41 22.55 -1.94
CA GLU A 139 -1.97 22.62 -3.34
C GLU A 139 -0.51 22.21 -3.57
N LYS A 140 0.37 22.38 -2.57
CA LYS A 140 1.79 22.05 -2.72
C LYS A 140 2.05 20.55 -2.71
N TYR A 141 1.21 19.78 -1.99
CA TYR A 141 1.33 18.32 -1.88
C TYR A 141 0.71 17.57 -3.06
N MET A 142 -0.32 18.13 -3.70
CA MET A 142 -0.89 17.58 -4.94
C MET A 142 0.08 17.62 -6.13
N LYS A 143 1.04 18.56 -6.15
CA LYS A 143 2.06 18.60 -7.22
C LYS A 143 2.97 17.37 -7.24
N CYS A 144 3.20 16.68 -6.13
CA CYS A 144 4.04 15.47 -6.12
C CYS A 144 3.36 14.23 -6.71
N ILE A 145 2.02 14.16 -6.72
CA ILE A 145 1.28 13.03 -7.29
C ILE A 145 1.13 13.19 -8.81
N SER A 146 1.15 14.43 -9.32
CA SER A 146 1.00 14.71 -10.76
C SER A 146 2.20 14.33 -11.65
N TYR A 147 3.35 13.96 -11.08
CA TYR A 147 4.54 13.58 -11.86
C TYR A 147 4.78 12.06 -11.96
N PHE A 148 3.82 11.24 -11.52
CA PHE A 148 3.94 9.78 -11.53
C PHE A 148 2.83 9.03 -12.28
N LEU A 149 2.02 9.75 -13.08
CA LEU A 149 1.16 9.20 -14.12
C LEU A 149 1.66 9.68 -15.49
#